data_AF-A0A7T1AYZ1-F1
#
_entry.id   AF-A0A7T1AYZ1-F1
#
_cell.length_a   1.000
_cell.length_b   1.000
_cell.length_c   1.000
_cell.angle_alpha   90.00
_cell.angle_beta   90.00
_cell.angle_gamma   90.00
#
_symmetry.space_group_name_H-M   'P 1'
#
loop_
_entity.id
_entity.type
_entity.pdbx_description
1 polymer ?
#
loop_
_entity_poly.entity_id
_entity_poly.type
_entity_poly.pdbx_seq_one_letter_code
_entity_poly.pdbx_strand_id
1 'polypeptide(L)'
;MNIEMVNNLLTQFKKGYLNKIESDYSFLSENDKKNFPFYKAYDYLGLIILNIGKINEPNEYIVVITNNIENQYIKETQINTEDPNFKKMIANEDNPEEVAQYLLPTIDFNNKKFSYVKFGINYELKPDHFGFKGKLLAKEHYDEIYKDKSKKIMNNNKPSKNPFSFLDFETIMDKVNDADFKYQMNEAKICYENQLYLAATCTFSVCLETVLMIILEKNNLKVDDDSTMLNKIGETLRNKNIISKRANNRLLVTYSVRNSTSHTNKNKVIQNDCEWILKTIEFFVDEYID
;
A
#
# COMPACT_ATOMS: atom_id res chain seq x y z
N MET A 1 -7.03 6.28 33.92
CA MET A 1 -7.67 5.21 33.13
C MET A 1 -6.90 3.92 33.36
N ASN A 2 -7.60 2.80 33.57
CA ASN A 2 -7.01 1.46 33.78
C ASN A 2 -6.63 0.83 32.42
N ILE A 3 -5.54 0.06 32.37
CA ILE A 3 -5.10 -0.76 31.22
C ILE A 3 -6.23 -1.63 30.64
N GLU A 4 -7.07 -2.21 31.48
CA GLU A 4 -8.21 -3.03 31.07
C GLU A 4 -9.21 -2.22 30.20
N MET A 5 -9.48 -0.97 30.59
CA MET A 5 -10.34 -0.08 29.82
C MET A 5 -9.71 0.22 28.46
N VAL A 6 -8.40 0.52 28.42
CA VAL A 6 -7.66 0.82 27.18
C VAL A 6 -7.68 -0.37 26.22
N ASN A 7 -7.43 -1.57 26.73
CA ASN A 7 -7.48 -2.81 25.95
C ASN A 7 -8.88 -3.03 25.37
N ASN A 8 -9.93 -2.74 26.15
CA ASN A 8 -11.31 -2.82 25.67
C ASN A 8 -11.56 -1.80 24.54
N LEU A 9 -11.08 -0.55 24.66
CA LEU A 9 -11.21 0.47 23.62
C LEU A 9 -10.53 0.02 22.31
N LEU A 10 -9.29 -0.45 22.37
CA LEU A 10 -8.57 -0.97 21.21
C LEU A 10 -9.27 -2.20 20.60
N THR A 11 -9.77 -3.11 21.44
CA THR A 11 -10.51 -4.29 21.00
C THR A 11 -11.78 -3.91 20.25
N GLN A 12 -12.56 -2.96 20.76
CA GLN A 12 -13.76 -2.51 20.05
C GLN A 12 -13.43 -1.84 18.73
N PHE A 13 -12.38 -1.01 18.69
CA PHE A 13 -11.91 -0.42 17.44
C PHE A 13 -11.56 -1.50 16.40
N LYS A 14 -10.73 -2.48 16.79
CA LYS A 14 -10.35 -3.62 15.94
C LYS A 14 -11.59 -4.37 15.42
N LYS A 15 -12.55 -4.67 16.30
CA LYS A 15 -13.81 -5.34 15.94
C LYS A 15 -14.63 -4.51 14.95
N GLY A 16 -14.78 -3.22 15.18
CA GLY A 16 -15.50 -2.32 14.29
C GLY A 16 -14.88 -2.27 12.89
N TYR A 17 -13.55 -2.15 12.83
CA TYR A 17 -12.79 -2.14 11.59
C TYR A 17 -12.96 -3.44 10.80
N LEU A 18 -12.76 -4.58 11.46
CA LEU A 18 -12.87 -5.91 10.85
C LEU A 18 -14.30 -6.21 10.41
N ASN A 19 -15.30 -5.94 11.25
CA ASN A 19 -16.71 -6.15 10.95
C ASN A 19 -17.11 -5.42 9.66
N LYS A 20 -16.68 -4.16 9.48
CA LYS A 20 -16.96 -3.39 8.27
C LYS A 20 -16.42 -4.07 7.01
N ILE A 21 -15.21 -4.61 7.08
CA ILE A 21 -14.57 -5.33 5.97
C ILE A 21 -15.31 -6.64 5.69
N GLU A 22 -15.60 -7.41 6.73
CA GLU A 22 -16.25 -8.72 6.58
C GLU A 22 -17.71 -8.64 6.16
N SER A 23 -18.44 -7.59 6.56
CA SER A 23 -19.85 -7.41 6.19
C SER A 23 -19.99 -6.67 4.86
N ASP A 24 -19.59 -5.39 4.83
CA ASP A 24 -19.93 -4.46 3.76
C ASP A 24 -19.02 -4.66 2.55
N TYR A 25 -17.85 -5.26 2.75
CA TYR A 25 -16.87 -5.58 1.71
C TYR A 25 -16.63 -7.10 1.60
N SER A 26 -17.64 -7.91 1.93
CA SER A 26 -17.62 -9.38 1.85
C SER A 26 -17.29 -9.93 0.45
N PHE A 27 -17.50 -9.14 -0.60
CA PHE A 27 -17.17 -9.48 -1.98
C PHE A 27 -15.66 -9.40 -2.29
N LEU A 28 -14.85 -8.81 -1.41
CA LEU A 28 -13.40 -8.74 -1.57
C LEU A 28 -12.74 -10.08 -1.25
N SER A 29 -11.75 -10.47 -2.06
CA SER A 29 -10.95 -11.67 -1.77
C SER A 29 -10.09 -11.47 -0.51
N GLU A 30 -9.59 -12.56 0.08
CA GLU A 30 -8.65 -12.44 1.21
C GLU A 30 -7.39 -11.65 0.85
N ASN A 31 -6.96 -11.72 -0.41
CA ASN A 31 -5.83 -10.92 -0.88
C ASN A 31 -6.17 -9.43 -0.98
N ASP A 32 -7.40 -9.10 -1.38
CA ASP A 32 -7.87 -7.71 -1.42
C ASP A 32 -7.99 -7.11 -0.02
N LYS A 33 -8.44 -7.89 0.97
CA LYS A 33 -8.54 -7.45 2.36
C LYS A 33 -7.18 -7.08 2.95
N LYS A 34 -6.10 -7.76 2.54
CA LYS A 34 -4.72 -7.41 2.94
C LYS A 34 -4.26 -6.02 2.47
N ASN A 35 -4.96 -5.39 1.53
CA ASN A 35 -4.68 -4.01 1.12
C ASN A 35 -5.16 -2.98 2.17
N PHE A 36 -6.04 -3.38 3.09
CA PHE A 36 -6.45 -2.51 4.18
C PHE A 36 -5.31 -2.42 5.22
N PRO A 37 -4.75 -1.22 5.45
CA PRO A 37 -3.57 -1.04 6.29
C PRO A 37 -3.69 -1.66 7.68
N PHE A 38 -4.87 -1.50 8.30
CA PHE A 38 -5.13 -1.96 9.66
C PHE A 38 -5.64 -3.41 9.72
N TYR A 39 -6.05 -3.98 8.58
CA TYR A 39 -6.26 -5.43 8.46
C TYR A 39 -4.92 -6.14 8.40
N LYS A 40 -3.99 -5.66 7.56
CA LYS A 40 -2.62 -6.21 7.44
C LYS A 40 -1.85 -6.14 8.76
N ALA A 41 -2.06 -5.08 9.53
CA ALA A 41 -1.37 -4.85 10.80
C ALA A 41 -2.19 -5.21 12.05
N TYR A 42 -3.27 -5.97 11.91
CA TYR A 42 -4.28 -6.19 12.97
C TYR A 42 -3.67 -6.59 14.33
N ASP A 43 -2.73 -7.54 14.32
CA ASP A 43 -2.07 -8.05 15.53
C ASP A 43 -1.09 -7.05 16.17
N TYR A 44 -0.64 -6.08 15.38
CA TYR A 44 0.41 -5.13 15.74
C TYR A 44 -0.12 -3.72 16.03
N LEU A 45 -1.44 -3.51 16.00
CA LEU A 45 -2.01 -2.21 16.35
C LEU A 45 -1.90 -1.93 17.85
N GLY A 46 -1.39 -0.75 18.17
CA GLY A 46 -1.35 -0.15 19.50
C GLY A 46 -2.25 1.08 19.61
N LEU A 47 -2.47 1.54 20.85
CA LEU A 47 -3.35 2.65 21.21
C LEU A 47 -2.64 3.58 22.19
N ILE A 48 -2.48 4.85 21.80
CA ILE A 48 -1.95 5.91 22.64
C ILE A 48 -3.08 6.89 22.94
N ILE A 49 -3.21 7.30 24.20
CA ILE A 49 -4.24 8.25 24.62
C ILE A 49 -3.55 9.38 25.37
N LEU A 50 -3.57 10.56 24.75
CA LEU A 50 -2.98 11.79 25.27
C LEU A 50 -4.11 12.67 25.80
N ASN A 51 -4.04 13.05 27.08
CA ASN A 51 -4.96 14.04 27.65
C ASN A 51 -4.35 15.43 27.46
N ILE A 52 -5.00 16.26 26.64
CA ILE A 52 -4.55 17.60 26.28
C ILE A 52 -5.36 18.71 26.97
N GLY A 53 -6.28 18.34 27.88
CA GLY A 53 -7.09 19.29 28.64
C GLY A 53 -6.26 20.17 29.59
N LYS A 54 -6.77 21.37 29.92
CA LYS A 54 -6.12 22.27 30.88
C LYS A 54 -6.35 21.82 32.33
N ILE A 55 -5.54 22.33 33.26
CA ILE A 55 -5.79 22.23 34.69
C ILE A 55 -7.16 22.87 34.98
N ASN A 56 -8.11 22.07 35.51
CA ASN A 56 -9.48 22.45 35.87
C ASN A 56 -10.48 22.72 34.73
N GLU A 57 -10.14 22.41 33.47
CA GLU A 57 -11.07 22.41 32.33
C GLU A 57 -11.31 20.97 31.83
N PRO A 58 -12.37 20.69 31.04
CA PRO A 58 -12.75 19.33 30.72
C PRO A 58 -11.70 18.57 29.92
N ASN A 59 -11.74 17.23 30.03
CA ASN A 59 -10.82 16.34 29.34
C ASN A 59 -10.99 16.47 27.81
N GLU A 60 -9.91 16.85 27.14
CA GLU A 60 -9.77 16.74 25.68
C GLU A 60 -8.72 15.67 25.40
N TYR A 61 -8.99 14.76 24.46
CA TYR A 61 -8.13 13.62 24.19
C TYR A 61 -7.71 13.57 22.73
N ILE A 62 -6.41 13.36 22.53
CA ILE A 62 -5.86 12.90 21.25
C ILE A 62 -5.61 11.41 21.38
N VAL A 63 -6.23 10.64 20.50
CA VAL A 63 -6.08 9.20 20.45
C VAL A 63 -5.36 8.81 19.17
N VAL A 64 -4.26 8.09 19.30
CA VAL A 64 -3.46 7.61 18.18
C VAL A 64 -3.54 6.09 18.14
N ILE A 65 -3.95 5.54 16.99
CA ILE A 65 -3.95 4.11 16.71
C ILE A 65 -2.93 3.87 15.61
N THR A 66 -1.95 3.01 15.89
CA THR A 66 -0.80 2.84 15.00
C THR A 66 -0.28 1.42 15.02
N ASN A 67 0.33 1.00 13.91
CA ASN A 67 1.06 -0.27 13.79
C ASN A 67 2.55 -0.15 14.17
N ASN A 68 2.97 1.00 14.71
CA ASN A 68 4.35 1.24 15.14
C ASN A 68 4.61 0.83 16.60
N ILE A 69 3.59 0.44 17.35
CA ILE A 69 3.70 0.08 18.76
C ILE A 69 2.91 -1.21 19.00
N GLU A 70 3.61 -2.29 19.31
CA GLU A 70 2.98 -3.52 19.76
C GLU A 70 2.52 -3.39 21.21
N ASN A 71 1.21 -3.48 21.46
CA ASN A 71 0.64 -3.73 22.79
C ASN A 71 1.09 -2.81 23.95
N GLN A 72 1.54 -1.57 23.69
CA GLN A 72 1.93 -0.65 24.76
C GLN A 72 0.96 0.53 24.93
N TYR A 73 0.65 0.77 26.21
CA TYR A 73 -0.08 1.92 26.71
C TYR A 73 0.90 2.88 27.37
N ILE A 74 1.10 4.07 26.78
CA ILE A 74 1.83 5.15 27.43
C ILE A 74 0.82 6.24 27.81
N LYS A 75 0.70 6.47 29.12
CA LYS A 75 -0.02 7.58 29.71
C LYS A 75 1.01 8.64 30.09
N GLU A 76 1.14 9.67 29.26
CA GLU A 76 1.85 10.89 29.68
C GLU A 76 0.88 12.03 29.96
N THR A 77 1.31 12.82 30.93
CA THR A 77 0.53 13.66 31.84
C THR A 77 0.65 15.11 31.38
N GLN A 78 -0.46 15.85 31.42
CA GLN A 78 -0.54 17.31 31.34
C GLN A 78 0.56 17.95 30.50
N ILE A 79 0.34 17.99 29.20
CA ILE A 79 1.13 18.83 28.31
C ILE A 79 1.12 20.23 28.92
N ASN A 80 2.29 20.87 29.00
CA ASN A 80 2.37 22.23 29.48
C ASN A 80 1.59 23.11 28.51
N THR A 81 0.29 23.27 28.77
CA THR A 81 -0.64 24.01 27.92
C THR A 81 -0.24 25.47 27.81
N GLU A 82 0.77 25.93 28.55
CA GLU A 82 1.36 27.27 28.43
C GLU A 82 2.31 27.47 27.24
N ASP A 83 2.78 26.40 26.55
CA ASP A 83 3.59 26.56 25.33
C ASP A 83 2.77 27.29 24.23
N PRO A 84 3.18 28.51 23.81
CA PRO A 84 2.47 29.29 22.80
C PRO A 84 2.39 28.61 21.43
N ASN A 85 3.41 27.83 21.05
CA ASN A 85 3.42 27.09 19.79
C ASN A 85 2.40 25.96 19.83
N PHE A 86 2.35 25.22 20.94
CA PHE A 86 1.39 24.15 21.15
C PHE A 86 -0.05 24.67 21.20
N LYS A 87 -0.30 25.81 21.89
CA LYS A 87 -1.61 26.49 21.88
C LYS A 87 -2.04 26.85 20.45
N LYS A 88 -1.12 27.34 19.63
CA LYS A 88 -1.39 27.72 18.24
C LYS A 88 -1.70 26.50 17.36
N MET A 89 -1.01 25.36 17.58
CA MET A 89 -1.27 24.11 16.85
C MET A 89 -2.64 23.52 17.19
N ILE A 90 -3.05 23.50 18.46
CA ILE A 90 -4.39 23.02 18.86
C ILE A 90 -5.48 23.97 18.35
N ALA A 91 -5.29 25.29 18.46
CA ALA A 91 -6.27 26.30 18.08
C ALA A 91 -6.55 26.33 16.57
N ASN A 92 -5.60 25.87 15.74
CA ASN A 92 -5.74 25.88 14.30
C ASN A 92 -6.48 24.66 13.71
N GLU A 93 -6.90 23.67 14.52
CA GLU A 93 -7.71 22.46 14.19
C GLU A 93 -7.31 21.59 12.98
N ASP A 94 -6.40 22.04 12.12
CA ASP A 94 -6.23 21.53 10.77
C ASP A 94 -5.10 20.50 10.61
N ASN A 95 -4.27 20.28 11.65
CA ASN A 95 -3.17 19.31 11.54
C ASN A 95 -2.91 18.45 12.79
N PRO A 96 -3.80 17.48 13.08
CA PRO A 96 -3.60 16.52 14.17
C PRO A 96 -2.36 15.62 14.02
N GLU A 97 -1.79 15.48 12.81
CA GLU A 97 -0.53 14.75 12.59
C GLU A 97 0.66 15.51 13.19
N GLU A 98 0.73 16.82 12.96
CA GLU A 98 1.76 17.68 13.55
C GLU A 98 1.67 17.68 15.09
N VAL A 99 0.45 17.67 15.64
CA VAL A 99 0.24 17.57 17.10
C VAL A 99 0.72 16.23 17.64
N ALA A 100 0.41 15.12 16.96
CA ALA A 100 0.87 13.80 17.36
C ALA A 100 2.40 13.67 17.25
N GLN A 101 3.02 14.19 16.18
CA GLN A 101 4.49 14.23 16.02
C GLN A 101 5.18 15.06 17.09
N TYR A 102 4.62 16.23 17.41
CA TYR A 102 5.13 17.09 18.47
C TYR A 102 5.09 16.38 19.84
N LEU A 103 4.02 15.63 20.12
CA LEU A 103 3.83 14.92 21.38
C LEU A 103 4.54 13.57 21.45
N LEU A 104 4.85 12.97 20.31
CA LEU A 104 5.44 11.63 20.21
C LEU A 104 6.62 11.65 19.24
N PRO A 105 7.67 12.44 19.51
CA PRO A 105 8.78 12.67 18.57
C PRO A 105 9.61 11.41 18.30
N THR A 106 9.48 10.38 19.14
CA THR A 106 10.16 9.08 18.98
C THR A 106 9.43 8.13 18.04
N ILE A 107 8.19 8.44 17.64
CA ILE A 107 7.43 7.63 16.68
C ILE A 107 7.68 8.18 15.28
N ASP A 108 8.23 7.34 14.40
CA ASP A 108 8.39 7.69 12.99
C ASP A 108 7.06 7.52 12.23
N PHE A 109 6.31 8.61 12.15
CA PHE A 109 5.04 8.69 11.43
C PHE A 109 5.19 8.76 9.90
N ASN A 110 6.42 8.95 9.37
CA ASN A 110 6.65 9.08 7.93
C ASN A 110 6.74 7.73 7.19
N ASN A 111 7.09 6.66 7.91
CA ASN A 111 7.37 5.35 7.30
C ASN A 111 6.24 4.32 7.43
N LYS A 112 5.18 4.56 8.22
CA LYS A 112 4.02 3.65 8.33
C LYS A 112 2.70 4.38 8.54
N LYS A 113 1.60 3.82 7.99
CA LYS A 113 0.25 4.38 8.11
C LYS A 113 -0.24 4.36 9.56
N PHE A 114 -0.68 5.50 10.06
CA PHE A 114 -1.32 5.69 11.36
C PHE A 114 -2.71 6.28 11.17
N SER A 115 -3.58 6.13 12.17
CA SER A 115 -4.87 6.81 12.23
C SER A 115 -4.96 7.57 13.54
N TYR A 116 -5.43 8.80 13.46
CA TYR A 116 -5.69 9.63 14.62
C TYR A 116 -7.19 9.81 14.80
N VAL A 117 -7.59 9.99 16.05
CA VAL A 117 -8.94 10.42 16.39
C VAL A 117 -8.83 11.54 17.43
N LYS A 118 -9.20 12.76 17.03
CA LYS A 118 -9.45 13.86 17.98
C LYS A 118 -10.81 13.63 18.62
N PHE A 119 -10.87 13.58 19.93
CA PHE A 119 -12.11 13.59 20.69
C PHE A 119 -12.25 14.96 21.36
N GLY A 120 -13.35 15.66 21.06
CA GLY A 120 -13.59 17.01 21.54
C GLY A 120 -13.82 17.12 23.04
N ILE A 121 -14.03 18.35 23.50
CA ILE A 121 -14.28 18.71 24.90
C ILE A 121 -15.49 17.92 25.44
N ASN A 122 -15.37 17.36 26.65
CA ASN A 122 -16.39 16.53 27.32
C ASN A 122 -16.67 15.15 26.69
N TYR A 123 -15.81 14.67 25.78
CA TYR A 123 -16.06 13.38 25.15
C TYR A 123 -15.67 12.22 26.08
N GLU A 124 -16.63 11.34 26.35
CA GLU A 124 -16.37 10.10 27.08
C GLU A 124 -15.76 9.06 26.13
N LEU A 125 -14.59 8.53 26.52
CA LEU A 125 -13.93 7.41 25.85
C LEU A 125 -14.73 6.12 26.08
N LYS A 126 -15.76 5.89 25.25
CA LYS A 126 -16.61 4.70 25.33
C LYS A 126 -16.20 3.63 24.31
N PRO A 127 -16.24 2.34 24.68
CA PRO A 127 -15.96 1.24 23.77
C PRO A 127 -16.75 1.32 22.45
N ASP A 128 -18.03 1.67 22.50
CA ASP A 128 -18.87 1.78 21.29
C ASP A 128 -18.41 2.88 20.32
N HIS A 129 -17.89 4.00 20.84
CA HIS A 129 -17.33 5.07 20.02
C HIS A 129 -16.11 4.58 19.23
N PHE A 130 -15.28 3.76 19.86
CA PHE A 130 -14.11 3.15 19.21
C PHE A 130 -14.53 2.16 18.12
N GLY A 131 -15.55 1.33 18.38
CA GLY A 131 -16.14 0.46 17.37
C GLY A 131 -16.68 1.22 16.16
N PHE A 132 -17.40 2.32 16.39
CA PHE A 132 -17.88 3.18 15.31
C PHE A 132 -16.73 3.83 14.53
N LYS A 133 -15.68 4.31 15.21
CA LYS A 133 -14.48 4.87 14.57
C LYS A 133 -13.74 3.85 13.72
N GLY A 134 -13.62 2.60 14.17
CA GLY A 134 -13.07 1.51 13.37
C GLY A 134 -13.85 1.31 12.06
N LYS A 135 -15.20 1.33 12.11
CA LYS A 135 -16.04 1.23 10.90
C LYS A 135 -15.84 2.41 9.95
N LEU A 136 -15.71 3.62 10.48
CA LEU A 136 -15.51 4.84 9.67
C LEU A 136 -14.16 4.79 8.95
N LEU A 137 -13.09 4.45 9.66
CA LEU A 137 -11.76 4.34 9.08
C LEU A 137 -11.66 3.23 8.02
N ALA A 138 -12.33 2.09 8.23
CA ALA A 138 -12.41 1.04 7.22
C ALA A 138 -13.08 1.55 5.93
N LYS A 139 -14.10 2.40 6.05
CA LYS A 139 -14.73 3.06 4.89
C LYS A 139 -13.81 4.08 4.24
N GLU A 140 -13.09 4.89 5.01
CA GLU A 140 -12.10 5.85 4.49
C GLU A 140 -11.00 5.12 3.72
N HIS A 141 -10.41 4.08 4.30
CA HIS A 141 -9.44 3.24 3.60
C HIS A 141 -10.03 2.59 2.35
N TYR A 142 -11.26 2.08 2.40
CA TYR A 142 -11.93 1.56 1.19
C TYR A 142 -12.06 2.65 0.12
N ASP A 143 -12.52 3.84 0.50
CA ASP A 143 -12.67 4.97 -0.41
C ASP A 143 -11.30 5.40 -0.99
N GLU A 144 -10.24 5.42 -0.20
CA GLU A 144 -8.88 5.68 -0.71
C GLU A 144 -8.43 4.59 -1.69
N ILE A 145 -8.58 3.31 -1.32
CA ILE A 145 -8.12 2.17 -2.13
C ILE A 145 -8.91 2.07 -3.45
N TYR A 146 -10.22 2.33 -3.42
CA TYR A 146 -11.14 1.98 -4.50
C TYR A 146 -11.83 3.17 -5.18
N LYS A 147 -11.95 4.34 -4.55
CA LYS A 147 -12.63 5.52 -5.13
C LYS A 147 -11.72 6.34 -6.04
N ASP A 148 -10.41 6.37 -5.78
CA ASP A 148 -9.44 7.06 -6.66
C ASP A 148 -9.21 6.36 -8.00
N LYS A 149 -9.64 5.10 -8.14
CA LYS A 149 -9.70 4.40 -9.45
C LYS A 149 -10.58 5.16 -10.47
N SER A 150 -11.56 5.96 -10.00
CA SER A 150 -12.53 6.66 -10.84
C SER A 150 -12.15 8.10 -11.24
N LYS A 151 -11.29 8.83 -10.50
CA LYS A 151 -10.98 10.24 -10.81
C LYS A 151 -10.11 10.40 -12.05
N LYS A 152 -10.54 11.21 -13.03
CA LYS A 152 -9.65 11.68 -14.11
C LYS A 152 -8.51 12.48 -13.48
N ILE A 153 -7.27 12.07 -13.70
CA ILE A 153 -6.08 12.84 -13.30
C ILE A 153 -6.07 14.12 -14.16
N MET A 154 -6.25 15.28 -13.54
CA MET A 154 -6.40 16.56 -14.25
C MET A 154 -5.09 17.33 -14.43
N ASN A 155 -3.98 16.94 -13.80
CA ASN A 155 -2.71 17.66 -13.92
C ASN A 155 -1.50 16.69 -13.92
N ASN A 156 -0.75 16.69 -15.02
CA ASN A 156 0.45 15.87 -15.24
C ASN A 156 1.73 16.44 -14.61
N ASN A 157 1.67 17.57 -13.87
CA ASN A 157 2.88 18.35 -13.59
C ASN A 157 3.55 18.12 -12.24
N LYS A 158 3.01 17.28 -11.35
CA LYS A 158 3.76 16.75 -10.19
C LYS A 158 3.23 15.35 -9.85
N PRO A 159 4.07 14.31 -9.85
CA PRO A 159 3.65 12.98 -9.43
C PRO A 159 3.28 13.02 -7.94
N SER A 160 2.02 12.75 -7.61
CA SER A 160 1.67 12.41 -6.23
C SER A 160 2.09 10.95 -6.00
N LYS A 161 2.85 10.67 -4.94
CA LYS A 161 3.15 9.28 -4.53
C LYS A 161 1.82 8.52 -4.46
N ASN A 162 1.67 7.47 -5.25
CA ASN A 162 0.52 6.59 -5.16
C ASN A 162 0.60 5.84 -3.80
N PRO A 163 -0.39 5.99 -2.90
CA PRO A 163 -0.38 5.30 -1.60
C PRO A 163 -0.65 3.79 -1.70
N PHE A 164 -0.79 3.24 -2.92
CA PHE A 164 -1.16 1.85 -3.17
C PHE A 164 -0.21 1.17 -4.18
N SER A 165 0.82 0.53 -3.65
CA SER A 165 1.36 -0.67 -4.28
C SER A 165 0.69 -1.89 -3.64
N PHE A 166 -0.44 -2.33 -4.20
CA PHE A 166 -1.03 -3.66 -3.95
C PHE A 166 -0.17 -4.78 -4.55
N LEU A 167 0.97 -4.42 -5.14
CA LEU A 167 1.87 -5.27 -5.89
C LEU A 167 3.01 -5.68 -4.95
N ASP A 168 3.14 -6.99 -4.78
CA ASP A 168 4.15 -7.58 -3.91
C ASP A 168 5.50 -7.69 -4.63
N PHE A 169 6.09 -6.51 -4.89
CA PHE A 169 7.36 -6.41 -5.59
C PHE A 169 8.49 -7.15 -4.86
N GLU A 170 8.51 -7.09 -3.53
CA GLU A 170 9.56 -7.71 -2.72
C GLU A 170 9.51 -9.23 -2.85
N THR A 171 8.33 -9.85 -2.73
CA THR A 171 8.19 -11.31 -2.93
C THR A 171 8.62 -11.74 -4.33
N ILE A 172 8.28 -10.97 -5.38
CA ILE A 172 8.71 -11.29 -6.75
C ILE A 172 10.24 -11.19 -6.89
N MET A 173 10.85 -10.12 -6.35
CA MET A 173 12.31 -9.93 -6.39
C MET A 173 13.05 -11.03 -5.63
N ASP A 174 12.55 -11.41 -4.46
CA ASP A 174 13.15 -12.46 -3.64
C ASP A 174 13.06 -13.83 -4.30
N LYS A 175 11.96 -14.14 -4.99
CA LYS A 175 11.82 -15.38 -5.77
C LYS A 175 12.77 -15.45 -6.96
N VAL A 176 12.90 -14.36 -7.73
CA VAL A 176 13.78 -14.36 -8.91
C VAL A 176 15.25 -14.43 -8.52
N ASN A 177 15.62 -13.79 -7.39
CA ASN A 177 16.98 -13.81 -6.83
C ASN A 177 18.07 -13.49 -7.88
N ASP A 178 17.82 -12.48 -8.72
CA ASP A 178 18.74 -11.99 -9.74
C ASP A 178 19.01 -10.49 -9.53
N ALA A 179 20.28 -10.10 -9.63
CA ALA A 179 20.70 -8.73 -9.31
C ALA A 179 20.19 -7.72 -10.34
N ASP A 180 20.23 -8.08 -11.63
CA ASP A 180 19.77 -7.21 -12.72
C ASP A 180 18.25 -7.06 -12.68
N PHE A 181 17.52 -8.17 -12.48
CA PHE A 181 16.08 -8.15 -12.28
C PHE A 181 15.69 -7.28 -11.09
N LYS A 182 16.37 -7.42 -9.94
CA LYS A 182 16.10 -6.62 -8.74
C LYS A 182 16.33 -5.14 -8.99
N TYR A 183 17.39 -4.77 -9.70
CA TYR A 183 17.64 -3.38 -10.09
C TYR A 183 16.52 -2.84 -10.99
N GLN A 184 16.18 -3.56 -12.06
CA GLN A 184 15.14 -3.16 -13.00
C GLN A 184 13.75 -3.06 -12.33
N MET A 185 13.40 -4.02 -11.46
CA MET A 185 12.12 -4.04 -10.77
C MET A 185 11.99 -2.87 -9.79
N ASN A 186 13.08 -2.47 -9.12
CA ASN A 186 13.08 -1.28 -8.27
C ASN A 186 12.89 0.01 -9.06
N GLU A 187 13.56 0.17 -10.20
CA GLU A 187 13.35 1.31 -11.09
C GLU A 187 11.91 1.38 -11.61
N ALA A 188 11.33 0.22 -11.98
CA ALA A 188 9.95 0.12 -12.42
C ALA A 188 8.96 0.49 -11.30
N LYS A 189 9.21 0.02 -10.07
CA LYS A 189 8.43 0.35 -8.87
C LYS A 189 8.45 1.85 -8.59
N ILE A 190 9.62 2.49 -8.61
CA ILE A 190 9.75 3.95 -8.43
C ILE A 190 8.94 4.70 -9.49
N CYS A 191 9.06 4.31 -10.76
CA CYS A 191 8.28 4.93 -11.83
C CYS A 191 6.76 4.75 -11.62
N TYR A 192 6.32 3.56 -11.25
CA TYR A 192 4.91 3.24 -11.00
C TYR A 192 4.34 4.02 -9.81
N GLU A 193 5.06 4.06 -8.68
CA GLU A 193 4.69 4.81 -7.47
C GLU A 193 4.60 6.32 -7.72
N ASN A 194 5.39 6.84 -8.67
CA ASN A 194 5.34 8.22 -9.14
C ASN A 194 4.42 8.43 -10.34
N GLN A 195 3.54 7.47 -10.68
CA GLN A 195 2.58 7.59 -11.79
C GLN A 195 3.24 7.85 -13.16
N LEU A 196 4.53 7.57 -13.31
CA LEU A 196 5.27 7.62 -14.57
C LEU A 196 5.01 6.33 -15.35
N TYR A 197 3.74 6.06 -15.65
CA TYR A 197 3.29 4.75 -16.15
C TYR A 197 3.93 4.37 -17.49
N LEU A 198 4.25 5.33 -18.36
CA LEU A 198 4.93 5.02 -19.62
C LEU A 198 6.34 4.47 -19.35
N ALA A 199 7.08 5.11 -18.44
CA ALA A 199 8.41 4.66 -18.03
C ALA A 199 8.32 3.31 -17.30
N ALA A 200 7.34 3.16 -16.39
CA ALA A 200 7.11 1.90 -15.67
C ALA A 200 6.79 0.75 -16.64
N THR A 201 5.94 0.93 -17.66
CA THR A 201 5.65 -0.09 -18.69
C THR A 201 6.93 -0.52 -19.41
N CYS A 202 7.78 0.44 -19.80
CA CYS A 202 9.06 0.13 -20.45
C CYS A 202 9.94 -0.71 -19.52
N THR A 203 10.13 -0.30 -18.27
CA THR A 203 11.02 -1.01 -17.33
C THR A 203 10.45 -2.37 -16.93
N PHE A 204 9.14 -2.51 -16.73
CA PHE A 204 8.50 -3.81 -16.52
C PHE A 204 8.65 -4.74 -17.72
N SER A 205 8.66 -4.21 -18.94
CA SER A 205 8.92 -5.04 -20.13
C SER A 205 10.33 -5.62 -20.10
N VAL A 206 11.33 -4.85 -19.66
CA VAL A 206 12.71 -5.33 -19.47
C VAL A 206 12.75 -6.40 -18.36
N CYS A 207 12.06 -6.18 -17.24
CA CYS A 207 11.95 -7.17 -16.17
C CYS A 207 11.39 -8.50 -16.69
N LEU A 208 10.35 -8.45 -17.53
CA LEU A 208 9.77 -9.64 -18.16
C LEU A 208 10.76 -10.33 -19.11
N GLU A 209 11.49 -9.55 -19.92
CA GLU A 209 12.56 -10.07 -20.78
C GLU A 209 13.62 -10.82 -19.93
N THR A 210 14.08 -10.23 -18.82
CA THR A 210 15.04 -10.86 -17.89
C THR A 210 14.49 -12.17 -17.30
N VAL A 211 13.24 -12.21 -16.84
CA VAL A 211 12.62 -13.46 -16.34
C VAL A 211 12.63 -14.55 -17.41
N LEU A 212 12.27 -14.22 -18.65
CA LEU A 212 12.27 -15.20 -19.72
C LEU A 212 13.67 -15.67 -20.11
N MET A 213 14.68 -14.79 -20.03
CA MET A 213 16.09 -15.16 -20.22
C MET A 213 16.57 -16.11 -19.14
N ILE A 214 16.23 -15.87 -17.87
CA ILE A 214 16.53 -16.81 -16.77
C ILE A 214 15.89 -18.18 -17.04
N ILE A 215 14.64 -18.22 -17.53
CA ILE A 215 13.98 -19.48 -17.89
C ILE A 215 14.72 -20.19 -19.04
N LEU A 216 15.17 -19.46 -20.06
CA LEU A 216 15.97 -20.03 -21.15
C LEU A 216 17.29 -20.63 -20.64
N GLU A 217 18.01 -19.89 -19.81
CA GLU A 217 19.29 -20.31 -19.23
C GLU A 217 19.13 -21.54 -18.35
N LYS A 218 18.13 -21.57 -17.48
CA LYS A 218 17.77 -22.76 -16.67
C LYS A 218 17.52 -24.00 -17.53
N ASN A 219 17.07 -23.82 -18.78
CA ASN A 219 16.77 -24.89 -19.72
C ASN A 219 17.85 -25.12 -20.79
N ASN A 220 19.03 -24.48 -20.67
CA ASN A 220 20.13 -24.56 -21.64
C ASN A 220 19.71 -24.20 -23.07
N LEU A 221 18.79 -23.25 -23.21
CA LEU A 221 18.32 -22.74 -24.49
C LEU A 221 18.96 -21.39 -24.80
N LYS A 222 19.18 -21.13 -26.08
CA LYS A 222 19.59 -19.82 -26.60
C LYS A 222 18.54 -19.33 -27.59
N VAL A 223 18.39 -18.02 -27.67
CA VAL A 223 17.62 -17.34 -28.72
C VAL A 223 18.64 -16.76 -29.69
N ASP A 224 18.36 -16.80 -30.99
CA ASP A 224 19.24 -16.18 -31.99
C ASP A 224 19.40 -14.68 -31.68
N ASP A 225 20.66 -14.22 -31.69
CA ASP A 225 21.16 -12.97 -31.09
C ASP A 225 20.51 -11.66 -31.59
N ASP A 226 19.72 -11.70 -32.68
CA ASP A 226 19.11 -10.52 -33.27
C ASP A 226 17.66 -10.24 -32.82
N SER A 227 17.19 -10.89 -31.75
CA SER A 227 15.87 -10.55 -31.24
C SER A 227 15.62 -10.77 -29.76
N THR A 228 15.76 -9.67 -29.04
CA THR A 228 15.22 -9.45 -27.69
C THR A 228 13.70 -9.29 -27.66
N MET A 229 12.99 -9.59 -28.76
CA MET A 229 11.54 -9.43 -28.79
C MET A 229 10.87 -10.56 -27.99
N LEU A 230 10.08 -10.18 -26.98
CA LEU A 230 9.30 -11.06 -26.09
C LEU A 230 8.57 -12.20 -26.83
N ASN A 231 8.06 -11.95 -28.04
CA ASN A 231 7.36 -12.97 -28.84
C ASN A 231 8.28 -14.12 -29.28
N LYS A 232 9.51 -13.83 -29.71
CA LYS A 232 10.44 -14.86 -30.18
C LYS A 232 11.03 -15.69 -29.05
N ILE A 233 11.27 -15.06 -27.90
CA ILE A 233 11.62 -15.77 -26.67
C ILE A 233 10.49 -16.74 -26.28
N GLY A 234 9.23 -16.25 -26.29
CA GLY A 234 8.05 -17.05 -26.02
C GLY A 234 7.87 -18.24 -26.98
N GLU A 235 8.04 -18.00 -28.29
CA GLU A 235 7.97 -19.05 -29.32
C GLU A 235 9.05 -20.12 -29.12
N THR A 236 10.28 -19.72 -28.79
CA THR A 236 11.38 -20.64 -28.52
C THR A 236 11.06 -21.55 -27.33
N LEU A 237 10.66 -20.95 -26.20
CA LEU A 237 10.25 -21.68 -25.00
C LEU A 237 9.05 -22.60 -25.28
N ARG A 238 8.09 -22.15 -26.09
CA ARG A 238 6.90 -22.93 -26.46
C ARG A 238 7.25 -24.13 -27.34
N ASN A 239 8.10 -23.94 -28.35
CA ASN A 239 8.52 -24.97 -29.29
C ASN A 239 9.30 -26.09 -28.60
N LYS A 240 10.01 -25.75 -27.51
CA LYS A 240 10.72 -26.70 -26.65
C LYS A 240 9.84 -27.29 -25.53
N ASN A 241 8.55 -26.95 -25.50
CA ASN A 241 7.58 -27.37 -24.48
C ASN A 241 7.98 -26.97 -23.04
N ILE A 242 8.78 -25.91 -22.86
CA ILE A 242 9.12 -25.36 -21.55
C ILE A 242 7.94 -24.59 -20.97
N ILE A 243 7.25 -23.81 -21.82
CA ILE A 243 6.05 -23.07 -21.44
C ILE A 243 4.81 -23.61 -22.15
N SER A 244 3.67 -23.51 -21.48
CA SER A 244 2.39 -23.92 -22.06
C SER A 244 1.93 -23.02 -23.21
N LYS A 245 1.01 -23.50 -24.04
CA LYS A 245 0.32 -22.67 -25.06
C LYS A 245 -0.36 -21.45 -24.43
N ARG A 246 -0.92 -21.60 -23.23
CA ARG A 246 -1.56 -20.51 -22.47
C ARG A 246 -0.54 -19.44 -22.07
N ALA A 247 0.62 -19.84 -21.57
CA ALA A 247 1.71 -18.93 -21.22
C ALA A 247 2.21 -18.17 -22.46
N ASN A 248 2.42 -18.85 -23.58
CA ASN A 248 2.83 -18.21 -24.82
C ASN A 248 1.79 -17.19 -25.33
N ASN A 249 0.50 -17.54 -25.30
CA ASN A 249 -0.56 -16.59 -25.68
C ASN A 249 -0.58 -15.36 -24.78
N ARG A 250 -0.30 -15.53 -23.48
CA ARG A 250 -0.18 -14.41 -22.54
C ARG A 250 0.98 -13.48 -22.91
N LEU A 251 2.13 -14.02 -23.31
CA LEU A 251 3.26 -13.21 -23.80
C LEU A 251 2.91 -12.45 -25.07
N LEU A 252 2.25 -13.08 -26.04
CA LEU A 252 1.84 -12.43 -27.28
C LEU A 252 0.91 -11.24 -27.02
N VAL A 253 -0.08 -11.41 -26.14
CA VAL A 253 -0.96 -10.30 -25.74
C VAL A 253 -0.17 -9.19 -25.04
N THR A 254 0.73 -9.55 -24.14
CA THR A 254 1.56 -8.58 -23.40
C THR A 254 2.47 -7.78 -24.32
N TYR A 255 3.02 -8.41 -25.35
CA TYR A 255 3.80 -7.73 -26.39
C TYR A 255 2.94 -6.72 -27.17
N SER A 256 1.71 -7.10 -27.54
CA SER A 256 0.77 -6.17 -28.19
C SER A 256 0.37 -5.00 -27.28
N VAL A 257 0.18 -5.24 -25.98
CA VAL A 257 -0.09 -4.20 -24.98
C VAL A 257 1.08 -3.22 -24.93
N ARG A 258 2.32 -3.70 -24.71
CA ARG A 258 3.53 -2.87 -24.70
C ARG A 258 3.61 -1.97 -25.94
N ASN A 259 3.43 -2.53 -27.13
CA ASN A 259 3.52 -1.78 -28.38
C ASN A 259 2.42 -0.71 -28.51
N SER A 260 1.23 -0.98 -27.97
CA SER A 260 0.10 -0.04 -27.99
C SER A 260 0.29 1.10 -26.97
N THR A 261 0.93 0.81 -25.84
CA THR A 261 1.19 1.81 -24.78
C THR A 261 2.06 2.96 -25.30
N SER A 262 3.02 2.70 -26.17
CA SER A 262 3.88 3.74 -26.80
C SER A 262 3.13 4.73 -27.69
N HIS A 263 1.90 4.44 -28.10
CA HIS A 263 1.07 5.28 -28.96
C HIS A 263 -0.17 5.86 -28.25
N THR A 264 -0.29 5.66 -26.94
CA THR A 264 -1.49 6.01 -26.18
C THR A 264 -1.32 7.31 -25.38
N ASN A 265 -2.20 8.29 -25.57
CA ASN A 265 -2.13 9.62 -24.93
C ASN A 265 -2.84 9.74 -23.56
N LYS A 266 -3.25 8.62 -22.93
CA LYS A 266 -4.09 8.65 -21.71
C LYS A 266 -3.49 7.83 -20.56
N ASN A 267 -3.00 8.51 -19.51
CA ASN A 267 -2.34 7.90 -18.34
C ASN A 267 -3.09 6.72 -17.69
N LYS A 268 -4.42 6.73 -17.63
CA LYS A 268 -5.20 5.61 -17.04
C LYS A 268 -5.12 4.32 -17.85
N VAL A 269 -5.06 4.43 -19.18
CA VAL A 269 -4.92 3.25 -20.06
C VAL A 269 -3.52 2.65 -19.83
N ILE A 270 -2.51 3.53 -19.77
CA ILE A 270 -1.12 3.15 -19.52
C ILE A 270 -0.94 2.51 -18.13
N GLN A 271 -1.69 2.94 -17.11
CA GLN A 271 -1.68 2.29 -15.79
C GLN A 271 -2.19 0.84 -15.87
N ASN A 272 -3.32 0.59 -16.54
CA ASN A 272 -3.83 -0.78 -16.72
C ASN A 272 -2.85 -1.64 -17.53
N ASP A 273 -2.19 -1.06 -18.53
CA ASP A 273 -1.16 -1.73 -19.32
C ASP A 273 0.06 -2.11 -18.45
N CYS A 274 0.51 -1.21 -17.57
CA CYS A 274 1.54 -1.48 -16.55
C CYS A 274 1.16 -2.69 -15.69
N GLU A 275 -0.05 -2.67 -15.13
CA GLU A 275 -0.54 -3.73 -14.23
C GLU A 275 -0.66 -5.07 -14.96
N TRP A 276 -1.06 -5.05 -16.24
CA TRP A 276 -1.09 -6.24 -17.09
C TRP A 276 0.29 -6.88 -17.28
N ILE A 277 1.30 -6.06 -17.58
CA ILE A 277 2.68 -6.55 -17.78
C ILE A 277 3.20 -7.14 -16.46
N LEU A 278 3.00 -6.44 -15.34
CA LEU A 278 3.44 -6.93 -14.03
C LEU A 278 2.75 -8.22 -13.60
N LYS A 279 1.44 -8.35 -13.83
CA LYS A 279 0.73 -9.63 -13.61
C LYS A 279 1.21 -10.75 -14.52
N THR A 280 1.81 -10.42 -15.66
CA THR A 280 2.45 -11.40 -16.53
C THR A 280 3.82 -11.80 -15.98
N ILE A 281 4.61 -10.87 -15.45
CA ILE A 281 5.85 -11.19 -14.72
C ILE A 281 5.55 -12.14 -13.55
N GLU A 282 4.62 -11.77 -12.68
CA GLU A 282 4.21 -12.58 -11.51
C GLU A 282 3.80 -14.00 -11.94
N PHE A 283 3.00 -14.13 -12.99
CA PHE A 283 2.64 -15.44 -13.55
C PHE A 283 3.85 -16.26 -14.00
N PHE A 284 4.84 -15.65 -14.66
CA PHE A 284 6.03 -16.39 -15.11
C PHE A 284 6.95 -16.77 -13.95
N VAL A 285 7.10 -15.88 -12.97
CA VAL A 285 7.87 -16.16 -11.76
C VAL A 285 7.23 -17.30 -10.98
N ASP A 286 5.92 -17.23 -10.72
CA ASP A 286 5.23 -18.24 -9.92
C ASP A 286 5.20 -19.63 -10.57
N GLU A 287 5.11 -19.69 -11.91
CA GLU A 287 4.93 -20.96 -12.63
C GLU A 287 6.25 -21.58 -13.13
N TYR A 288 7.31 -20.78 -13.31
CA TYR A 288 8.53 -21.23 -14.00
C TYR A 288 9.84 -20.86 -13.28
N ILE A 289 9.79 -20.19 -12.12
CA ILE A 289 10.96 -19.89 -11.29
C ILE A 289 10.78 -20.54 -9.91
N ASP A 290 11.61 -21.55 -9.64
CA ASP A 290 11.73 -22.22 -8.33
C ASP A 290 12.36 -21.34 -7.26
#